data_AF-A0A235IT20-F1
#
_entry.id   AF-A0A235IT20-F1
#
_cell.length_a   1.000
_cell.length_b   1.000
_cell.length_c   1.000
_cell.angle_alpha   90.00
_cell.angle_beta   90.00
_cell.angle_gamma   90.00
#
_symmetry.space_group_name_H-M   'P 1'
#
loop_
_entity.id
_entity.type
_entity.pdbx_description
1 polymer ?
#
loop_
_entity_poly.entity_id
_entity_poly.type
_entity_poly.pdbx_seq_one_letter_code
_entity_poly.pdbx_strand_id
1 'polypeptide(L)' 'MNLNYGEFHILERELEAFPPMHRIALANHPFTVREMAKQSEDLQHLQETPTLTTEFLQRLRTSSENGGKSLLDLS' A
#
# COMPACT_ATOMS: atom_id res chain seq x y z
N MET A 1 3.21 13.10 16.99
CA MET A 1 3.20 13.53 15.58
C MET A 1 1.82 13.18 15.05
N ASN A 2 0.99 14.16 14.66
CA ASN A 2 -0.37 13.88 14.15
C ASN A 2 -0.25 13.66 12.64
N LEU A 3 -0.07 12.42 12.22
CA LEU A 3 -0.06 12.06 10.81
C LEU A 3 -1.51 12.05 10.32
N ASN A 4 -1.84 12.92 9.36
CA ASN A 4 -3.16 12.91 8.74
C ASN A 4 -3.25 11.71 7.80
N TYR A 5 -3.87 10.62 8.27
CA TYR A 5 -3.91 9.37 7.52
C TYR A 5 -4.85 9.39 6.31
N GLY A 6 -5.69 10.42 6.16
CA GLY A 6 -6.62 10.56 5.03
C GLY A 6 -5.93 10.82 3.68
N GLU A 7 -4.64 11.18 3.68
CA GLU A 7 -3.90 11.47 2.44
C GLU A 7 -3.15 10.27 1.84
N PHE A 8 -3.09 9.12 2.52
CA PHE A 8 -2.25 8.00 2.09
C PHE A 8 -2.93 7.01 1.13
N HIS A 9 -4.16 7.27 0.68
CA HIS A 9 -4.80 6.52 -0.42
C HIS A 9 -4.24 6.96 -1.79
N ILE A 10 -2.92 6.90 -1.95
CA ILE A 10 -2.20 7.44 -3.10
C ILE A 10 -2.60 6.70 -4.37
N LEU A 11 -2.71 5.37 -4.32
CA LEU A 11 -3.09 4.58 -5.50
C LEU A 11 -4.53 4.74 -5.92
N GLU A 12 -5.46 4.91 -4.97
CA GLU A 12 -6.86 5.18 -5.30
C GLU A 12 -6.96 6.51 -6.05
N ARG A 13 -6.24 7.53 -5.56
CA ARG A 13 -6.16 8.84 -6.23
C ARG A 13 -5.50 8.76 -7.61
N GLU A 14 -4.42 8.00 -7.75
CA GLU A 14 -3.75 7.79 -9.04
C GLU A 14 -4.67 7.07 -10.03
N LEU A 15 -5.42 6.05 -9.58
CA LEU A 15 -6.39 5.33 -10.40
C LEU A 15 -7.54 6.22 -10.88
N GLU A 16 -7.98 7.18 -10.05
CA GLU A 16 -9.01 8.16 -10.41
C GLU A 16 -8.55 9.14 -11.49
N ALA A 17 -7.25 9.37 -11.64
CA ALA A 17 -6.70 10.23 -12.69
C ALA A 17 -6.75 9.59 -14.10
N PHE A 18 -6.99 8.28 -14.20
CA PHE A 18 -7.09 7.59 -15.48
C PHE A 18 -8.51 7.64 -16.07
N PRO A 19 -8.64 7.65 -17.42
CA PRO A 19 -9.94 7.50 -18.06
C PRO A 19 -10.67 6.22 -17.62
N PRO A 20 -12.02 6.21 -17.57
CA PRO A 20 -12.79 5.11 -16.98
C PRO A 20 -12.43 3.70 -17.47
N MET A 21 -12.13 3.53 -18.78
CA MET A 21 -11.73 2.22 -19.32
C MET A 21 -10.38 1.75 -18.81
N HIS A 22 -9.39 2.65 -18.72
CA HIS A 22 -8.05 2.31 -18.20
C HIS A 22 -8.07 2.07 -16.70
N ARG A 23 -8.91 2.83 -15.97
CA ARG A 23 -9.12 2.64 -14.53
C ARG A 23 -9.59 1.23 -14.20
N ILE A 24 -10.55 0.68 -14.95
CA ILE A 24 -11.05 -0.69 -14.72
C ILE A 24 -9.95 -1.73 -14.97
N ALA A 25 -9.18 -1.57 -16.05
CA ALA A 25 -8.10 -2.49 -16.37
C ALA A 25 -6.97 -2.47 -15.33
N LEU A 26 -6.58 -1.27 -14.87
CA LEU A 26 -5.55 -1.09 -13.85
C LEU A 26 -6.03 -1.53 -12.46
N ALA A 27 -7.25 -1.16 -12.06
CA ALA A 27 -7.80 -1.54 -10.74
C ALA A 27 -7.91 -3.06 -10.56
N ASN A 28 -8.15 -3.80 -11.66
CA ASN A 28 -8.23 -5.26 -11.64
C ASN A 28 -6.87 -5.95 -11.87
N HIS A 29 -5.80 -5.20 -12.10
CA HIS A 29 -4.48 -5.80 -12.32
C HIS A 29 -3.96 -6.43 -11.02
N PRO A 30 -3.41 -7.66 -11.05
CA PRO A 30 -2.95 -8.35 -9.83
C PRO A 30 -1.93 -7.56 -9.00
N PHE A 31 -1.07 -6.77 -9.64
CA PHE A 31 -0.11 -5.91 -8.93
C PHE A 31 -0.80 -4.73 -8.23
N THR A 32 -1.78 -4.10 -8.88
CA THR A 32 -2.53 -2.99 -8.29
C THR A 32 -3.35 -3.47 -7.10
N VAL A 33 -4.04 -4.60 -7.22
CA VAL A 33 -4.78 -5.20 -6.10
C VAL A 33 -3.85 -5.51 -4.92
N ARG A 34 -2.68 -6.08 -5.19
CA ARG A 34 -1.69 -6.40 -4.16
C ARG A 34 -1.13 -5.16 -3.48
N GLU A 35 -0.79 -4.16 -4.26
CA GLU A 35 -0.24 -2.90 -3.74
C GLU A 35 -1.30 -2.16 -2.92
N MET A 36 -2.56 -2.09 -3.37
CA MET A 36 -3.66 -1.49 -2.61
C MET A 36 -3.88 -2.22 -1.28
N ALA A 37 -3.90 -3.55 -1.29
CA ALA A 37 -4.04 -4.35 -0.07
C ALA A 37 -2.90 -4.07 0.92
N LYS A 38 -1.66 -3.97 0.42
CA LYS A 38 -0.49 -3.66 1.24
C LYS A 38 -0.56 -2.24 1.83
N GLN A 39 -0.91 -1.24 1.01
CA GLN A 39 -1.07 0.14 1.50
C GLN A 39 -2.15 0.25 2.57
N SER A 40 -3.28 -0.45 2.41
CA SER A 40 -4.33 -0.49 3.43
C SER A 40 -3.86 -1.12 4.74
N GLU A 41 -3.16 -2.26 4.68
CA GLU A 41 -2.61 -2.93 5.86
C GLU A 41 -1.58 -2.06 6.58
N ASP A 42 -0.63 -1.47 5.84
CA ASP A 42 0.40 -0.60 6.39
C ASP A 42 -0.23 0.64 7.07
N LEU A 43 -1.30 1.20 6.47
CA LEU A 43 -2.03 2.33 7.03
C LEU A 43 -2.80 1.98 8.29
N GLN A 44 -3.47 0.84 8.31
CA GLN A 44 -4.16 0.35 9.50
C GLN A 44 -3.15 0.21 10.65
N HIS A 45 -2.00 -0.42 10.38
CA HIS A 45 -0.94 -0.58 11.35
C HIS A 45 -0.38 0.77 11.85
N LEU A 46 -0.24 1.77 10.98
CA LEU A 46 0.20 3.12 11.37
C LEU A 46 -0.84 3.82 12.27
N GLN A 47 -2.13 3.64 11.99
CA GLN A 47 -3.21 4.22 12.81
C GLN A 47 -3.28 3.59 14.21
N GLU A 48 -3.06 2.28 14.29
CA GLU A 48 -3.08 1.52 15.55
C GLU A 48 -1.81 1.73 16.40
N THR A 49 -0.73 2.24 15.80
CA THR A 49 0.58 2.37 16.44
C THR A 49 0.90 3.84 16.77
N PRO A 50 0.72 4.29 18.03
CA PRO A 50 0.91 5.69 18.41
C PRO A 50 2.38 6.15 18.39
N THR A 51 3.33 5.21 18.39
CA THR A 51 4.77 5.49 18.35
C THR A 51 5.45 4.48 17.44
N LEU A 52 6.23 4.93 16.47
CA LEU A 52 6.97 4.08 15.54
C LEU A 52 8.08 3.33 16.28
N THR A 53 7.78 2.16 16.84
CA THR A 53 8.76 1.34 17.55
C THR A 53 9.62 0.53 16.58
N THR A 54 10.72 -0.03 17.08
CA THR A 54 11.59 -0.92 16.29
C THR A 54 10.81 -2.15 15.79
N GLU A 55 9.92 -2.69 16.61
CA GLU A 55 9.08 -3.84 16.28
C GLU A 55 8.10 -3.48 15.14
N PHE A 56 7.53 -2.27 15.18
CA PHE A 56 6.72 -1.75 14.08
C PHE A 56 7.53 -1.65 12.78
N LEU A 57 8.74 -1.08 12.84
CA LEU A 57 9.60 -0.95 11.66
C LEU A 57 10.06 -2.30 11.10
N GLN A 58 10.33 -3.28 11.97
CA GLN A 58 10.64 -4.64 11.57
C GLN A 58 9.44 -5.30 10.89
N ARG A 59 8.25 -5.18 11.48
CA ARG A 59 7.01 -5.70 10.89
C ARG A 59 6.71 -5.07 9.54
N LEU A 60 6.86 -3.74 9.41
CA LEU A 60 6.67 -3.02 8.15
C LEU A 60 7.67 -3.46 7.06
N ARG A 61 8.90 -3.78 7.47
CA ARG A 61 9.93 -4.28 6.56
C ARG A 61 9.64 -5.71 6.09
N THR A 62 9.05 -6.54 6.94
CA THR A 62 8.78 -7.96 6.65
C THR A 62 7.37 -8.22 6.15
N SER A 63 6.42 -7.28 6.27
CA SER A 63 5.04 -7.45 5.78
C SER A 63 4.97 -7.68 4.27
N SER A 64 6.02 -7.26 3.55
CA SER A 64 6.19 -7.47 2.11
C SER A 64 6.87 -8.80 1.75
N GLU A 65 6.61 -9.88 2.48
CA GLU A 65 7.22 -11.19 2.22
C GLU A 65 6.62 -11.84 0.95
N ASN A 66 7.09 -11.38 -0.21
CA ASN A 66 6.72 -11.87 -1.54
C ASN A 66 7.82 -12.79 -2.11
N GLY A 67 8.42 -13.65 -1.28
CA GLY A 67 9.53 -14.51 -1.68
C GLY A 67 10.75 -13.73 -2.21
N GLY A 68 10.97 -12.50 -1.71
CA GLY A 68 12.04 -11.60 -2.15
C GLY A 68 11.75 -10.81 -3.43
N LYS A 69 10.59 -11.00 -4.07
CA LYS A 69 10.20 -10.30 -5.29
C LYS A 69 9.60 -8.93 -4.98
N SER A 70 9.87 -7.96 -5.85
CA SER A 70 9.17 -6.67 -5.83
C SER A 70 7.65 -6.84 -5.92
N LEU A 71 6.89 -5.84 -5.46
CA LEU A 71 5.43 -5.75 -5.65
C LEU A 71 5.03 -5.77 -7.14
N LEU A 72 5.95 -5.37 -8.02
CA LEU A 72 5.82 -5.40 -9.48
C LEU A 72 6.45 -6.65 -10.12
N ASP A 73 6.81 -7.66 -9.31
CA ASP A 73 7.49 -8.91 -9.71
C ASP A 73 8.79 -8.72 -10.50
N LEU A 74 9.43 -7.57 -10.32
CA LEU A 74 10.79 -7.31 -10.81
C LEU A 74 11.77 -8.01 -9.85
N SER A 75 12.57 -8.92 -10.40
CA SER A 75 13.65 -9.66 -9.71
C SER A 75 14.96 -8.88 -9.75
#